data_AF-A0A945S3C0-F1
#
_entry.id   AF-A0A945S3C0-F1
#
_cell.length_a   1.000
_cell.length_b   1.000
_cell.length_c   1.000
_cell.angle_alpha   90.00
_cell.angle_beta   90.00
_cell.angle_gamma   90.00
#
_symmetry.space_group_name_H-M   'P 1'
#
loop_
_entity.id
_entity.type
_entity.pdbx_description
1 polymer ?
#
loop_
_entity_poly.entity_id
_entity_poly.type
_entity_poly.pdbx_seq_one_letter_code
_entity_poly.pdbx_strand_id
1 'polypeptide(L)' 'MDNSGALVALIPILFFLFCGVLAIGAMILWVWMLVDCATKEPDEGNNKLVWILIIVLTHWIGALIYLLVRRPQRMQENGH' A
#
# COMPACT_ATOMS: atom_id res chain seq x y z
N MET A 1 -27.56 34.18 5.59
CA MET A 1 -26.37 33.42 5.17
C MET A 1 -26.78 32.67 3.92
N ASP A 2 -26.29 33.10 2.77
CA ASP A 2 -26.54 32.42 1.50
C ASP A 2 -25.82 31.05 1.50
N ASN A 3 -26.40 30.07 0.79
CA ASN A 3 -25.93 28.68 0.79
C ASN A 3 -24.48 28.53 0.29
N SER A 4 -23.94 29.57 -0.38
CA SER A 4 -22.57 29.64 -0.90
C SER A 4 -21.51 29.51 0.18
N GLY A 5 -21.71 30.12 1.35
CA GLY A 5 -20.74 30.03 2.47
C GLY A 5 -20.63 28.63 3.06
N ALA A 6 -21.76 27.90 3.12
CA ALA A 6 -21.79 26.51 3.56
C ALA A 6 -21.10 25.56 2.57
N LEU A 7 -21.30 25.75 1.26
CA LEU A 7 -20.66 24.92 0.24
C LEU A 7 -19.13 25.07 0.25
N VAL A 8 -18.62 26.30 0.41
CA VAL A 8 -17.18 26.56 0.49
C VAL A 8 -16.55 25.92 1.73
N ALA A 9 -17.25 25.87 2.85
CA ALA A 9 -16.77 25.23 4.08
C ALA A 9 -16.77 23.68 4.00
N LEU A 10 -17.68 23.08 3.22
CA LEU A 10 -17.78 21.62 3.09
C LEU A 10 -16.70 21.01 2.20
N ILE A 11 -16.25 21.71 1.16
CA ILE A 11 -15.22 21.23 0.23
C ILE A 11 -13.93 20.77 0.94
N PRO A 12 -13.28 21.59 1.80
CA PRO A 12 -12.05 21.18 2.48
C PRO A 12 -12.27 20.04 3.48
N ILE A 13 -13.45 19.98 4.12
CA ILE A 13 -13.81 18.88 5.04
C ILE A 13 -13.92 17.56 4.27
N LEU A 14 -14.62 17.56 3.14
CA LEU A 14 -14.75 16.38 2.28
C LEU A 14 -13.41 15.94 1.72
N PHE A 15 -12.57 16.89 1.28
CA PHE A 15 -11.22 16.60 0.82
C PHE A 15 -10.36 15.96 1.92
N PHE A 16 -10.40 16.51 3.14
CA PHE A 16 -9.68 15.96 4.29
C PHE A 16 -10.15 14.54 4.63
N LEU A 17 -11.46 14.31 4.65
CA LEU A 17 -12.03 12.98 4.88
C LEU A 17 -11.61 11.98 3.80
N PHE A 18 -11.66 12.39 2.53
CA PHE A 18 -11.24 11.55 1.41
C PHE A 18 -9.75 11.19 1.50
N CYS A 19 -8.87 12.18 1.73
CA CYS A 19 -7.45 11.95 1.95
C CYS A 19 -7.18 11.07 3.17
N GLY A 20 -7.94 11.24 4.26
CA GLY A 20 -7.84 10.41 5.45
C GLY A 20 -8.17 8.94 5.19
N VAL A 21 -9.23 8.66 4.44
CA VAL A 21 -9.61 7.30 4.03
C VAL A 21 -8.52 6.69 3.14
N LEU A 22 -8.00 7.45 2.17
CA LEU A 22 -6.91 7.00 1.31
C LEU A 22 -5.64 6.70 2.10
N ALA A 23 -5.28 7.55 3.07
CA ALA A 23 -4.11 7.35 3.91
C ALA A 23 -4.23 6.07 4.77
N ILE A 24 -5.40 5.82 5.35
CA ILE A 24 -5.68 4.59 6.10
C ILE A 24 -5.60 3.37 5.16
N GLY A 25 -6.20 3.46 3.97
CA GLY A 25 -6.12 2.39 2.97
C GLY A 25 -4.68 2.09 2.53
N ALA A 26 -3.87 3.12 2.31
CA ALA A 26 -2.45 2.98 1.98
C ALA A 26 -1.65 2.35 3.13
N MET A 27 -1.96 2.69 4.38
CA MET A 27 -1.33 2.09 5.56
C MET A 27 -1.69 0.62 5.71
N ILE A 28 -2.96 0.26 5.52
CA ILE A 28 -3.43 -1.13 5.54
C ILE A 28 -2.74 -1.92 4.41
N LEU A 29 -2.69 -1.37 3.20
CA LEU A 29 -2.03 -2.00 2.06
C LEU A 29 -0.53 -2.21 2.34
N TRP A 30 0.13 -1.23 2.95
CA TRP A 30 1.54 -1.33 3.30
C TRP A 30 1.82 -2.45 4.30
N VAL A 31 1.09 -2.47 5.42
CA VAL A 31 1.25 -3.52 6.45
C VAL A 31 0.89 -4.89 5.88
N TRP A 32 -0.19 -4.98 5.11
CA TRP A 32 -0.62 -6.23 4.51
C TRP A 32 0.45 -6.80 3.55
N MET A 33 1.08 -5.95 2.73
CA MET A 33 2.17 -6.39 1.84
C MET A 33 3.43 -6.77 2.60
N LEU A 34 3.73 -6.11 3.72
CA LEU A 34 4.82 -6.53 4.59
C LEU A 34 4.60 -7.95 5.13
N VAL A 35 3.38 -8.23 5.61
CA VAL A 35 2.99 -9.56 6.10
C VAL A 35 2.96 -10.58 4.96
N ASP A 36 2.45 -10.22 3.78
CA ASP A 36 2.46 -11.11 2.60
C ASP A 36 3.89 -11.49 2.21
N CYS A 37 4.80 -10.51 2.14
CA CYS A 37 6.21 -10.71 1.86
C CYS A 37 6.88 -11.59 2.93
N ALA A 38 6.64 -11.31 4.22
CA ALA A 38 7.24 -12.08 5.30
C ALA A 38 6.74 -13.54 5.37
N THR A 39 5.53 -13.82 4.88
CA THR A 39 4.90 -15.15 5.00
C THR A 39 4.97 -15.99 3.72
N LYS A 40 5.00 -15.37 2.54
CA LYS A 40 4.88 -16.08 1.25
C LYS A 40 6.13 -16.05 0.39
N GLU A 41 7.08 -15.15 0.64
CA GLU A 41 8.36 -15.22 -0.05
C GLU A 41 9.19 -16.40 0.51
N PRO A 42 9.78 -17.23 -0.36
CA PRO A 42 10.68 -18.29 0.06
C PRO A 42 11.86 -17.71 0.86
N ASP A 43 12.29 -18.46 1.86
CA ASP A 43 13.47 -18.15 2.68
C ASP A 43 14.79 -18.44 1.95
N GLU A 44 14.72 -18.74 0.65
CA GLU A 44 15.87 -19.03 -0.20
C GLU A 44 16.58 -17.74 -0.62
N GLY A 45 17.81 -17.58 -0.14
CA GLY A 45 18.67 -16.45 -0.45
C GLY A 45 18.19 -15.13 0.17
N ASN A 46 18.58 -14.02 -0.46
CA ASN A 46 18.34 -12.68 0.09
C ASN A 46 17.04 -12.03 -0.43
N ASN A 47 16.25 -12.73 -1.25
CA ASN A 47 15.13 -12.12 -1.96
C ASN A 47 14.05 -11.59 -1.01
N LYS A 48 13.71 -12.38 0.01
CA LYS A 48 12.77 -12.00 1.08
C LYS A 48 13.22 -10.74 1.81
N LEU A 49 14.50 -10.69 2.23
CA LEU A 49 15.05 -9.54 2.96
C LEU A 49 15.06 -8.27 2.09
N VAL A 50 15.46 -8.39 0.81
CA VAL A 50 15.48 -7.27 -0.13
C VAL A 50 14.08 -6.70 -0.33
N TRP A 51 13.07 -7.55 -0.54
CA TRP A 51 11.69 -7.08 -0.70
C TRP A 51 11.11 -6.46 0.57
N ILE A 52 11.39 -7.02 1.75
CA ILE A 52 11.02 -6.39 3.02
C ILE A 52 11.65 -5.00 3.13
N LEU A 53 12.94 -4.85 2.83
CA LEU A 53 13.61 -3.54 2.85
C LEU A 53 12.96 -2.56 1.87
N ILE A 54 12.66 -2.98 0.64
CA ILE A 54 12.00 -2.12 -0.35
C ILE A 54 10.65 -1.64 0.19
N ILE A 55 9.81 -2.54 0.70
CA ILE A 55 8.48 -2.21 1.23
C ILE A 55 8.58 -1.26 2.43
N VAL A 56 9.48 -1.53 3.38
CA VAL A 56 9.65 -0.68 4.58
C VAL A 56 10.16 0.71 4.21
N LEU A 57 11.19 0.80 3.37
CA LEU A 57 11.83 2.08 3.04
C LEU A 57 10.97 2.95 2.12
N THR A 58 10.21 2.36 1.21
CA THR A 58 9.41 3.10 0.24
C THR A 58 7.91 3.16 0.59
N HIS A 59 7.51 2.62 1.74
CA HIS A 59 6.14 2.65 2.27
C HIS A 59 5.12 2.09 1.26
N TRP A 60 3.98 2.77 1.10
CA TRP A 60 2.88 2.36 0.25
C TRP A 60 3.30 2.18 -1.22
N ILE A 61 4.33 2.90 -1.68
CA ILE A 61 4.88 2.75 -3.04
C ILE A 61 5.53 1.37 -3.18
N GLY A 62 6.37 0.96 -2.24
CA GLY A 62 7.00 -0.36 -2.24
C GLY A 62 6.00 -1.49 -2.12
N ALA A 63 4.96 -1.28 -1.31
CA ALA A 63 3.86 -2.22 -1.20
C ALA A 63 3.09 -2.38 -2.51
N LEU A 64 2.83 -1.29 -3.25
CA LEU A 64 2.23 -1.37 -4.58
C LEU A 64 3.12 -2.10 -5.59
N ILE A 65 4.43 -1.82 -5.59
CA ILE A 65 5.39 -2.51 -6.47
C ILE A 65 5.41 -4.00 -6.14
N TYR A 66 5.47 -4.37 -4.86
CA TYR A 66 5.43 -5.76 -4.43
C TYR A 66 4.12 -6.45 -4.87
N LEU A 67 2.98 -5.77 -4.72
CA LEU A 67 1.66 -6.29 -5.10
C LEU A 67 1.52 -6.53 -6.60
N LEU A 68 2.02 -5.61 -7.43
CA LEU A 68 1.84 -5.65 -8.88
C LEU A 68 2.94 -6.44 -9.61
N VAL A 69 4.17 -6.44 -9.10
CA VAL A 69 5.33 -7.01 -9.77
C VAL A 69 5.77 -8.32 -9.10
N ARG A 70 6.08 -8.30 -7.80
CA ARG A 70 6.64 -9.47 -7.13
C ARG A 70 5.63 -10.58 -6.91
N ARG A 71 4.41 -10.22 -6.49
CA ARG A 71 3.34 -11.20 -6.20
C ARG A 71 2.95 -12.07 -7.40
N PRO A 72 2.84 -11.56 -8.64
CA PRO A 72 2.69 -12.40 -9.83
C PRO A 72 3.94 -13.23 -10.15
N GLN A 73 5.14 -12.64 -10.02
CA GLN A 73 6.40 -13.34 -10.30
C GLN A 73 6.58 -14.58 -9.41
N ARG A 74 6.35 -14.47 -8.10
CA ARG A 74 6.42 -15.64 -7.20
C ARG A 74 5.42 -16.74 -7.56
N MET A 75 4.27 -16.39 -8.16
CA MET A 75 3.28 -17.38 -8.60
C MET A 75 3.74 -18.10 -9.88
N GLN A 76 4.53 -17.44 -10.71
CA GLN A 76 5.16 -18.04 -11.89
C GLN A 76 6.38 -18.90 -11.49
N GLU A 77 7.18 -18.43 -10.53
CA GLU A 77 8.36 -19.15 -10.01
C GLU A 77 7.97 -20.43 -9.25
N ASN A 78 6.91 -20.35 -8.43
CA ASN A 78 6.45 -21.47 -7.60
C ASN A 78 5.33 -22.31 -8.25
N GLY A 79 4.92 -21.94 -9.47
CA GLY A 79 3.93 -22.68 -10.26
C GLY A 79 4.60 -23.80 -11.05
N HIS A 80 4.60 -25.02 -10.51
CA HIS A 80 4.64 -26.23 -11.32
C HIS A 80 3.33 -26.40 -12.10
#